data_AF-A0A6G1W8I5-F1
#
_entry.id   AF-A0A6G1W8I5-F1
#
_cell.length_a   1.000
_cell.length_b   1.000
_cell.length_c   1.000
_cell.angle_alpha   90.00
_cell.angle_beta   90.00
_cell.angle_gamma   90.00
#
_symmetry.space_group_name_H-M   'P 1'
#
loop_
_entity.id
_entity.type
_entity.pdbx_description
1 polymer ?
#
loop_
_entity_poly.entity_id
_entity_poly.type
_entity_poly.pdbx_seq_one_letter_code
_entity_poly.pdbx_strand_id
1 'polypeptide(L)'
;MTFGKTRATDETDQRSVPLPTELKHAYSAEEAVGVVKQHLDGRIVLDGLAHLRSFLALNFDDQVLNKVRDGEWLLIKPEAYYFDYTPFKEAFKQQRVMEMMASPPPQVKEAMQHMFLMTSDVEDALPSRRYYATINGQKGQRRVDALGIAQIPEPAKGAQVNLHVLES
;
A
#
# COMPACT_ATOMS: atom_id res chain seq x y z
N MET A 1 -13.15 2.57 23.61
CA MET A 1 -12.35 3.79 23.85
C MET A 1 -11.88 3.73 25.27
N THR A 2 -10.62 4.06 25.52
CA THR A 2 -9.98 3.95 26.84
C THR A 2 -9.28 5.26 27.20
N PHE A 3 -9.09 5.54 28.49
CA PHE A 3 -8.35 6.70 28.96
C PHE A 3 -6.89 6.35 29.27
N GLY A 4 -5.97 7.22 28.88
CA GLY A 4 -4.57 7.13 29.28
C GLY A 4 -4.02 8.48 29.72
N LYS A 5 -3.14 8.48 30.72
CA LYS A 5 -2.53 9.65 31.34
C LYS A 5 -1.22 10.00 30.65
N THR A 6 -1.00 11.28 30.34
CA THR A 6 0.17 11.69 29.55
C THR A 6 1.51 11.63 30.30
N ARG A 7 1.49 11.58 31.64
CA ARG A 7 2.70 11.41 32.47
C ARG A 7 2.40 10.53 33.68
N ALA A 8 3.28 9.57 33.96
CA ALA A 8 3.27 8.81 35.20
C ALA A 8 3.63 9.74 36.37
N THR A 9 2.85 9.71 37.44
CA THR A 9 3.19 10.44 38.68
C THR A 9 3.75 9.54 39.78
N ASP A 10 3.78 8.21 39.57
CA ASP A 10 4.35 7.24 40.52
C ASP A 10 4.72 5.88 39.83
N GLU A 11 5.55 5.05 40.46
CA GLU A 11 5.99 3.74 39.90
C GLU A 11 4.84 2.72 39.75
N THR A 12 3.74 2.88 40.48
CA THR A 12 2.53 2.05 40.35
C THR A 12 1.61 2.49 39.19
N ASP A 13 1.92 3.64 38.56
CA ASP A 13 1.10 4.33 37.54
C ASP A 13 1.53 4.00 36.09
N GLN A 14 2.44 3.03 35.92
CA GLN A 14 2.99 2.66 34.60
C GLN A 14 1.95 2.07 33.63
N ARG A 15 0.84 1.53 34.15
CA ARG A 15 -0.28 1.03 33.31
C ARG A 15 -1.18 2.14 32.76
N SER A 16 -1.00 3.37 33.21
CA SER A 16 -1.83 4.52 32.85
C SER A 16 -1.24 5.28 31.66
N VAL A 17 0.04 5.09 31.35
CA VAL A 17 0.72 5.81 30.26
C VAL A 17 0.46 5.11 28.92
N PRO A 18 -0.09 5.81 27.91
CA PRO A 18 -0.33 5.20 26.62
C PRO A 18 0.95 4.73 25.94
N LEU A 19 0.88 3.56 25.30
CA LEU A 19 1.91 3.04 24.41
C LEU A 19 2.09 3.97 23.19
N PRO A 20 3.27 3.98 22.55
CA PRO A 20 3.49 4.76 21.33
C PRO A 20 2.50 4.47 20.20
N THR A 21 1.97 3.25 20.13
CA THR A 21 0.93 2.83 19.18
C THR A 21 -0.45 3.39 19.52
N GLU A 22 -0.77 3.53 20.81
CA GLU A 22 -2.01 4.13 21.29
C GLU A 22 -2.03 5.65 21.07
N LEU A 23 -0.88 6.33 21.28
CA LEU A 23 -0.76 7.77 21.05
C LEU A 23 -1.09 8.18 19.60
N LYS A 24 -0.76 7.34 18.62
CA LYS A 24 -1.12 7.58 17.20
C LYS A 24 -2.63 7.58 16.94
N HIS A 25 -3.40 6.97 17.85
CA HIS A 25 -4.84 6.82 17.78
C HIS A 25 -5.55 7.59 18.90
N ALA A 26 -4.87 8.54 19.55
CA ALA A 26 -5.52 9.44 20.50
C ALA A 26 -6.44 10.43 19.75
N TYR A 27 -7.60 10.74 20.33
CA TYR A 27 -8.37 11.91 19.93
C TYR A 27 -7.56 13.19 20.23
N SER A 28 -7.77 14.24 19.43
CA SER A 28 -7.30 15.57 19.85
C SER A 28 -8.01 16.01 21.13
N ALA A 29 -7.44 16.94 21.89
CA ALA A 29 -8.07 17.43 23.12
C ALA A 29 -9.48 18.00 22.86
N GLU A 30 -9.66 18.73 21.76
CA GLU A 30 -10.96 19.30 21.37
C GLU A 30 -11.99 18.22 21.02
N GLU A 31 -11.60 17.21 20.23
CA GLU A 31 -12.46 16.08 19.89
C GLU A 31 -12.81 15.26 21.13
N ALA A 32 -11.82 15.00 21.98
CA ALA A 32 -11.97 14.19 23.19
C ALA A 32 -12.95 14.85 24.17
N VAL A 33 -12.88 16.17 24.36
CA VAL A 33 -13.85 16.90 25.20
C VAL A 33 -15.27 16.72 24.67
N GLY A 34 -15.48 16.83 23.36
CA GLY A 34 -16.79 16.64 22.73
C GLY A 34 -17.34 15.22 22.96
N VAL A 35 -16.52 14.20 22.73
CA VAL A 35 -16.89 12.79 22.94
C VAL A 35 -17.19 12.51 24.41
N VAL A 36 -16.31 12.94 25.32
CA VAL A 36 -16.47 12.70 26.77
C VAL A 36 -17.73 13.41 27.28
N LYS A 37 -17.99 14.64 26.87
CA LYS A 37 -19.20 15.37 27.25
C LYS A 37 -20.48 14.62 26.83
N GLN A 38 -20.55 14.13 25.59
CA GLN A 38 -21.69 13.35 25.12
C GLN A 38 -21.92 12.09 25.96
N HIS A 39 -20.86 11.40 26.35
CA HIS A 39 -20.95 10.21 27.19
C HIS A 39 -21.37 10.52 28.63
N LEU A 40 -20.88 11.63 29.21
CA LEU A 40 -21.30 12.09 30.55
C LEU A 40 -22.78 12.50 30.56
N ASP A 41 -23.20 13.31 29.60
CA ASP A 41 -24.60 13.77 29.44
C ASP A 41 -25.55 12.58 29.20
N GLY A 42 -25.11 11.62 28.37
CA GLY A 42 -25.87 10.41 28.05
C GLY A 42 -25.80 9.30 29.10
N ARG A 43 -25.00 9.46 30.17
CA ARG A 43 -24.70 8.42 31.17
C ARG A 43 -24.21 7.09 30.57
N ILE A 44 -23.52 7.18 29.44
CA ILE A 44 -22.96 6.01 28.75
C ILE A 44 -21.62 5.68 29.41
N VAL A 45 -21.44 4.41 29.79
CA VAL A 45 -20.20 3.96 30.42
C VAL A 45 -19.02 4.14 29.45
N LEU A 46 -18.00 4.88 29.91
CA LEU A 46 -16.71 4.99 29.25
C LEU A 46 -15.69 4.15 30.01
N ASP A 47 -15.00 3.27 29.29
CA ASP A 47 -13.94 2.46 29.89
C ASP A 47 -12.77 3.35 30.34
N GLY A 48 -12.26 3.11 31.53
CA GLY A 48 -11.26 3.96 32.18
C GLY A 48 -11.76 5.28 32.78
N LEU A 49 -13.05 5.65 32.62
CA LEU A 49 -13.58 6.89 33.23
C LEU A 49 -13.55 6.82 34.77
N ALA A 50 -13.86 5.67 35.35
CA ALA A 50 -13.74 5.46 36.79
C ALA A 50 -12.30 5.64 37.29
N HIS A 51 -11.33 5.24 36.47
CA HIS A 51 -9.92 5.39 36.78
C HIS A 51 -9.51 6.87 36.73
N LEU A 52 -9.87 7.62 35.68
CA LEU A 52 -9.67 9.07 35.64
C LEU A 52 -10.27 9.75 36.87
N ARG A 53 -11.52 9.40 37.21
CA ARG A 53 -12.25 9.94 38.36
C ARG A 53 -11.57 9.68 39.70
N SER A 54 -10.81 8.60 39.86
CA SER A 54 -10.05 8.33 41.09
C SER A 54 -8.91 9.33 41.34
N PHE A 55 -8.49 10.10 40.33
CA PHE A 55 -7.48 11.16 40.47
C PHE A 55 -8.11 12.55 40.66
N LEU A 56 -9.43 12.65 40.74
CA LEU A 56 -10.13 13.91 40.94
C LEU A 56 -10.43 14.15 42.41
N ALA A 57 -10.25 15.38 42.88
CA ALA A 57 -10.48 15.73 44.27
C ALA A 57 -11.97 15.68 44.66
N LEU A 58 -12.86 16.08 43.75
CA LEU A 58 -14.31 16.19 44.03
C LEU A 58 -15.19 15.42 43.04
N ASN A 59 -14.60 14.63 42.14
CA ASN A 59 -15.30 13.76 41.17
C ASN A 59 -16.46 14.46 40.40
N PHE A 60 -16.23 15.70 39.95
CA PHE A 60 -17.19 16.44 39.12
C PHE A 60 -16.90 16.28 37.63
N ASP A 61 -17.95 16.32 36.81
CA ASP A 61 -17.85 16.18 35.36
C ASP A 61 -16.99 17.30 34.73
N ASP A 62 -17.08 18.52 35.25
CA ASP A 62 -16.22 19.63 34.80
C ASP A 62 -14.73 19.35 35.06
N GLN A 63 -14.39 18.66 36.15
CA GLN A 63 -13.00 18.28 36.42
C GLN A 63 -12.53 17.20 35.45
N VAL A 64 -13.40 16.26 35.06
CA VAL A 64 -13.10 15.28 34.00
C VAL A 64 -12.81 16.01 32.70
N LEU A 65 -13.69 16.92 32.28
CA LEU A 65 -13.55 17.67 31.03
C LEU A 65 -12.29 18.55 31.04
N ASN A 66 -11.94 19.16 32.17
CA ASN A 66 -10.70 19.92 32.32
C ASN A 66 -9.47 19.04 32.10
N LYS A 67 -9.40 17.86 32.72
CA LYS A 67 -8.28 16.94 32.58
C LYS A 67 -8.08 16.45 31.14
N VAL A 68 -9.17 16.29 30.40
CA VAL A 68 -9.12 15.93 28.98
C VAL A 68 -8.73 17.12 28.11
N ARG A 69 -9.29 18.31 28.39
CA ARG A 69 -9.00 19.55 27.67
C ARG A 69 -7.54 19.97 27.79
N ASP A 70 -6.96 19.83 28.98
CA ASP A 70 -5.58 20.21 29.26
C ASP A 70 -4.58 19.17 28.72
N GLY A 71 -5.07 18.06 28.14
CA GLY A 71 -4.24 16.97 27.63
C GLY A 71 -3.52 16.18 28.72
N GLU A 72 -3.93 16.31 29.99
CA GLU A 72 -3.42 15.46 31.06
C GLU A 72 -3.90 14.02 30.90
N TRP A 73 -5.11 13.86 30.35
CA TRP A 73 -5.73 12.59 30.04
C TRP A 73 -6.16 12.55 28.58
N LEU A 74 -5.69 11.54 27.86
CA LEU A 74 -6.01 11.27 26.47
C LEU A 74 -7.13 10.24 26.38
N LEU A 75 -8.04 10.46 25.45
CA LEU A 75 -9.01 9.46 25.02
C LEU A 75 -8.42 8.70 23.83
N ILE A 76 -8.27 7.39 23.97
CA ILE A 76 -7.68 6.51 22.96
C ILE A 76 -8.82 5.83 22.17
N LYS A 77 -8.72 5.92 20.85
CA LYS A 77 -9.65 5.29 19.92
C LYS A 77 -9.48 3.75 19.92
N PRO A 78 -10.56 2.96 19.74
CA PRO A 78 -10.47 1.49 19.72
C PRO A 78 -9.46 0.93 18.70
N GLU A 79 -9.25 1.67 17.61
CA GLU A 79 -8.30 1.37 16.53
C GLU A 79 -6.87 1.13 17.03
N ALA A 80 -6.51 1.71 18.17
CA ALA A 80 -5.22 1.49 18.81
C ALA A 80 -4.92 0.01 19.11
N TYR A 81 -5.97 -0.80 19.30
CA TYR A 81 -5.88 -2.22 19.64
C TYR A 81 -6.20 -3.14 18.46
N TYR A 82 -6.43 -2.56 17.27
CA TYR A 82 -6.60 -3.37 16.08
C TYR A 82 -5.25 -3.97 15.68
N PHE A 83 -5.31 -5.21 15.21
CA PHE A 83 -4.11 -5.93 14.80
C PHE A 83 -3.43 -5.24 13.61
N ASP A 84 -2.18 -4.82 13.79
CA ASP A 84 -1.40 -4.21 12.71
C ASP A 84 -0.83 -5.28 11.77
N TYR A 85 -1.43 -5.40 10.58
CA TYR A 85 -0.98 -6.31 9.53
C TYR A 85 0.26 -5.81 8.77
N THR A 86 0.74 -4.58 9.04
CA THR A 86 1.84 -3.96 8.27
C THR A 86 3.12 -4.81 8.27
N PRO A 87 3.60 -5.36 9.41
CA PRO A 87 4.77 -6.23 9.42
C PRO A 87 4.60 -7.51 8.59
N PHE A 88 3.37 -8.04 8.51
CA PHE A 88 3.07 -9.26 7.75
C PHE A 88 3.00 -8.99 6.24
N LYS A 89 2.65 -7.77 5.81
CA LYS A 89 2.62 -7.42 4.38
C LYS A 89 4.00 -7.50 3.75
N GLU A 90 5.04 -7.06 4.45
CA GLU A 90 6.41 -7.13 3.94
C GLU A 90 6.93 -8.57 3.90
N ALA A 91 6.71 -9.33 4.98
CA ALA A 91 7.06 -10.75 5.02
C ALA A 91 6.37 -11.54 3.90
N PHE A 92 5.07 -11.29 3.66
CA PHE A 92 4.32 -11.95 2.59
C PHE A 92 4.83 -11.57 1.20
N LYS A 93 5.19 -10.30 0.98
CA LYS A 93 5.82 -9.88 -0.28
C LYS A 93 7.16 -10.57 -0.51
N GLN A 94 8.02 -10.62 0.51
CA GLN A 94 9.32 -11.28 0.42
C GLN A 94 9.16 -12.78 0.13
N GLN A 95 8.24 -13.44 0.84
CA GLN A 95 7.92 -14.85 0.59
C GLN A 95 7.42 -15.06 -0.84
N ARG A 96 6.53 -14.20 -1.33
CA ARG A 96 6.02 -14.29 -2.70
C ARG A 96 7.12 -14.11 -3.75
N VAL A 97 8.07 -13.21 -3.51
CA VAL A 97 9.25 -13.04 -4.37
C VAL A 97 10.11 -14.29 -4.35
N MET A 98 10.38 -14.87 -3.17
CA MET A 98 11.14 -16.12 -3.06
C MET A 98 10.47 -17.28 -3.80
N GLU A 99 9.15 -17.41 -3.70
CA GLU A 99 8.37 -18.40 -4.46
C GLU A 99 8.47 -18.19 -5.97
N MET A 100 8.38 -16.94 -6.44
CA MET A 100 8.53 -16.60 -7.86
C MET A 100 9.93 -16.93 -8.38
N MET A 101 10.97 -16.73 -7.57
CA MET A 101 12.34 -17.09 -7.93
C MET A 101 12.55 -18.60 -7.96
N ALA A 102 11.94 -19.34 -7.02
CA ALA A 102 12.07 -20.79 -6.92
C ALA A 102 11.29 -21.52 -8.01
N SER A 103 10.12 -21.01 -8.40
CA SER A 103 9.27 -21.58 -9.43
C SER A 103 8.67 -20.46 -10.28
N PRO A 104 9.44 -19.92 -11.24
CA PRO A 104 8.94 -18.87 -12.11
C PRO A 104 7.71 -19.39 -12.87
N PRO A 105 6.69 -18.54 -13.09
CA PRO A 105 5.52 -18.95 -13.85
C PRO A 105 5.95 -19.37 -15.26
N PRO A 106 5.26 -20.34 -15.87
CA PRO A 106 5.53 -20.76 -17.23
C PRO A 106 5.50 -19.55 -18.17
N GLN A 107 6.62 -19.22 -18.79
CA GLN A 107 6.65 -18.20 -19.83
C GLN A 107 5.97 -18.78 -21.07
N VAL A 108 5.08 -18.01 -21.68
CA VAL A 108 4.47 -18.38 -22.96
C VAL A 108 5.59 -18.43 -24.00
N LYS A 109 5.98 -19.65 -24.40
CA LYS A 109 6.94 -19.88 -25.48
C LYS A 109 6.16 -19.85 -26.79
N GLU A 110 5.85 -18.66 -27.28
CA GLU A 110 5.41 -18.52 -28.67
C GLU A 110 6.63 -18.76 -29.58
N ALA A 111 6.48 -19.64 -30.56
CA ALA A 111 7.49 -19.78 -31.60
C ALA A 111 7.54 -18.46 -32.39
N MET A 112 8.75 -17.93 -32.59
CA MET A 112 8.98 -16.67 -33.29
C MET A 112 9.67 -16.96 -34.62
N GLN A 113 9.22 -16.31 -35.68
CA GLN A 113 9.93 -16.23 -36.94
C GLN A 113 10.81 -14.98 -36.94
N HIS A 114 12.09 -15.17 -37.30
CA HIS A 114 13.08 -14.11 -37.39
C HIS A 114 13.30 -13.71 -38.85
N MET A 115 13.34 -12.41 -39.11
CA MET A 115 13.58 -11.84 -40.43
C MET A 115 14.63 -10.75 -40.32
N PHE A 116 15.67 -10.81 -41.16
CA PHE A 116 16.67 -9.75 -41.24
C PHE A 116 16.14 -8.60 -42.09
N LEU A 117 16.23 -7.38 -41.55
CA LEU A 117 15.97 -6.15 -42.28
C LEU A 117 17.29 -5.48 -42.61
N MET A 118 17.52 -5.35 -43.91
CA MET A 118 18.71 -4.74 -44.49
C MET A 118 18.29 -3.69 -45.51
N THR A 119 19.15 -2.70 -45.75
CA THR A 119 18.95 -1.79 -46.88
C THR A 119 19.23 -2.53 -48.18
N SER A 120 18.53 -2.15 -49.26
CA SER A 120 18.66 -2.83 -50.55
C SER A 120 19.97 -2.55 -51.28
N ASP A 121 20.70 -1.52 -50.85
CA ASP A 121 21.84 -0.93 -51.54
C ASP A 121 23.20 -1.32 -50.93
N VAL A 122 23.30 -1.38 -49.61
CA VAL A 122 24.56 -1.61 -48.88
C VAL A 122 24.55 -2.93 -48.08
N GLU A 123 23.43 -3.66 -48.10
CA GLU A 123 23.19 -4.81 -47.21
C GLU A 123 23.35 -4.47 -45.72
N ASP A 124 23.27 -3.17 -45.39
CA ASP A 124 23.44 -2.70 -44.02
C ASP A 124 22.20 -3.03 -43.20
N ALA A 125 22.41 -3.62 -42.02
CA ALA A 125 21.35 -3.90 -41.09
C ALA A 125 20.62 -2.61 -40.68
N LEU A 126 19.30 -2.70 -40.48
CA LEU A 126 18.47 -1.59 -40.06
C LEU A 126 18.06 -1.72 -38.58
N PRO A 127 18.99 -1.50 -37.62
CA PRO A 127 18.70 -1.70 -36.22
C PRO A 127 17.69 -0.68 -35.72
N SER A 128 16.94 -1.06 -34.68
CA SER A 128 16.07 -0.14 -33.93
C SER A 128 14.97 0.56 -34.74
N ARG A 129 14.69 0.14 -35.97
CA ARG A 129 13.57 0.67 -36.77
C ARG A 129 12.23 0.18 -36.22
N ARG A 130 11.21 1.02 -36.29
CA ARG A 130 9.84 0.61 -35.99
C ARG A 130 9.24 -0.03 -37.24
N TYR A 131 8.43 -1.05 -37.04
CA TYR A 131 7.69 -1.65 -38.13
C TYR A 131 6.30 -2.09 -37.68
N TYR A 132 5.39 -2.22 -38.63
CA TYR A 132 4.12 -2.90 -38.46
C TYR A 132 4.19 -4.26 -39.12
N ALA A 133 3.85 -5.30 -38.37
CA ALA A 133 3.57 -6.63 -38.91
C ALA A 133 2.06 -6.84 -38.94
N THR A 134 1.54 -7.24 -40.10
CA THR A 134 0.16 -7.69 -40.25
C THR A 134 0.19 -9.18 -40.58
N ILE A 135 -0.39 -10.00 -39.69
CA ILE A 135 -0.51 -11.46 -39.87
C ILE A 135 -2.00 -11.78 -39.92
N ASN A 136 -2.49 -12.31 -41.04
CA ASN A 136 -3.93 -12.61 -41.23
C ASN A 136 -4.86 -11.43 -40.88
N GLY A 137 -4.45 -10.21 -41.23
CA GLY A 137 -5.21 -8.97 -40.95
C GLY A 137 -5.03 -8.40 -39.54
N GLN A 138 -4.40 -9.11 -38.61
CA GLN A 138 -4.08 -8.57 -37.28
C GLN A 138 -2.76 -7.79 -37.34
N LYS A 139 -2.86 -6.49 -37.05
CA LYS A 139 -1.73 -5.56 -37.08
C LYS A 139 -1.10 -5.40 -35.69
N GLY A 140 0.22 -5.58 -35.60
CA GLY A 140 1.02 -5.31 -34.41
C GLY A 140 2.19 -4.38 -34.73
N GLN A 141 2.43 -3.39 -33.87
CA GLN A 141 3.61 -2.53 -33.96
C GLN A 141 4.76 -3.12 -33.14
N ARG A 142 5.95 -3.18 -33.72
CA ARG A 142 7.14 -3.74 -33.08
C ARG A 142 8.38 -2.93 -33.46
N ARG A 143 9.51 -3.30 -32.86
CA ARG A 143 10.81 -2.69 -33.13
C ARG A 143 11.80 -3.79 -33.53
N VAL A 144 12.61 -3.48 -34.54
CA VAL A 144 13.75 -4.30 -34.93
C VAL A 144 14.79 -4.24 -33.81
N ASP A 145 15.44 -5.34 -33.52
CA ASP A 145 16.48 -5.38 -32.49
C ASP A 145 17.77 -4.65 -32.93
N ALA A 146 18.81 -4.76 -32.10
CA ALA A 146 20.10 -4.14 -32.36
C ALA A 146 20.87 -4.79 -33.53
N LEU A 147 20.49 -5.99 -33.96
CA LEU A 147 21.14 -6.74 -35.04
C LEU A 147 20.40 -6.62 -36.37
N GLY A 148 19.33 -5.82 -36.43
CA GLY A 148 18.52 -5.71 -37.64
C GLY A 148 17.47 -6.82 -37.78
N ILE A 149 17.15 -7.56 -36.71
CA ILE A 149 16.19 -8.68 -36.76
C ILE A 149 14.79 -8.21 -36.33
N ALA A 150 13.80 -8.40 -37.20
CA ALA A 150 12.40 -8.37 -36.82
C ALA A 150 11.94 -9.74 -36.36
N GLN A 151 11.14 -9.74 -35.30
CA GLN A 151 10.56 -10.93 -34.71
C GLN A 151 9.04 -10.85 -34.76
N ILE A 152 8.43 -11.79 -35.47
CA ILE A 152 6.98 -11.98 -35.53
C ILE A 152 6.62 -13.36 -34.97
N PRO A 153 5.42 -13.55 -34.37
CA PRO A 153 4.94 -14.89 -34.05
C PRO A 153 4.94 -15.76 -35.31
N GLU A 154 5.28 -17.04 -35.15
CA GLU A 154 5.34 -17.96 -36.28
C GLU A 154 3.97 -18.03 -36.99
N PRO A 155 3.89 -17.58 -38.25
CA PRO A 155 2.64 -17.55 -38.98
C PRO A 155 2.24 -18.98 -39.38
N ALA A 156 0.94 -19.27 -39.33
CA ALA A 156 0.42 -20.54 -39.84
C ALA A 156 0.82 -20.73 -41.32
N LYS A 157 1.01 -21.99 -41.75
CA LYS A 157 1.38 -22.29 -43.14
C LYS A 157 0.34 -21.71 -44.11
N GLY A 158 0.78 -20.84 -45.02
CA GLY A 158 -0.07 -20.15 -46.00
C GLY A 158 -0.69 -18.85 -45.51
N ALA A 159 -0.39 -18.39 -44.29
CA ALA A 159 -0.80 -17.09 -43.79
C ALA A 159 -0.13 -15.95 -44.56
N GLN A 160 -0.88 -14.87 -44.79
CA GLN A 160 -0.34 -13.66 -45.39
C GLN A 160 0.36 -12.83 -44.31
N VAL A 161 1.64 -12.51 -44.56
CA VAL A 161 2.46 -11.65 -43.71
C VAL A 161 2.83 -10.40 -44.50
N ASN A 162 2.46 -9.24 -43.99
CA ASN A 162 2.87 -7.95 -44.54
C ASN A 162 3.69 -7.19 -43.49
N LEU A 163 4.87 -6.72 -43.88
CA LEU A 163 5.75 -5.93 -43.04
C LEU A 163 5.89 -4.54 -43.64
N HIS A 164 5.62 -3.52 -42.82
CA HIS A 164 5.79 -2.12 -43.19
C HIS A 164 6.78 -1.48 -42.23
N VAL A 165 7.98 -1.24 -42.71
CA VAL A 165 9.01 -0.51 -41.98
C VAL A 165 8.65 0.97 -41.98
N LEU A 166 8.75 1.61 -40.82
CA LEU A 166 8.55 3.04 -40.71
C LEU A 166 9.89 3.72 -40.94
N GLU A 167 9.90 4.67 -41.87
CA GLU A 167 10.98 5.63 -42.00
C GLU A 167 11.03 6.48 -40.73
N SER A 168 12.25 6.79 -40.28
CA SER A 168 12.48 7.61 -39.09
C SER A 168 12.36 9.08 -39.40
#